data_AF-V4IE07-F1
#
_entry.id   AF-V4IE07-F1
#
_cell.length_a   1.000
_cell.length_b   1.000
_cell.length_c   1.000
_cell.angle_alpha   90.00
_cell.angle_beta   90.00
_cell.angle_gamma   90.00
#
_symmetry.space_group_name_H-M   'P 1'
#
loop_
_entity.id
_entity.type
_entity.pdbx_description
1 polymer ?
#
loop_
_entity_poly.entity_id
_entity_poly.type
_entity_poly.pdbx_seq_one_letter_code
_entity_poly.pdbx_strand_id
1 'polypeptide(L)'
;FYLHRGIMVGRRTALAEFFLMAGLAAYLKYRWVPPRILVFIILVSGALWINAIGDYRSELTQNERLSAPILSIDYIGNMKQAFTNAPDINNAVYAIDAVDRDFSLNFGLGLYDTIIFRYVPGQLIGYDVKKGLQSQFELDYDLSYNFHTGTTSTGMGWAFQTFWYFGVLWFFIIGLLMSRWFLAATRGGIVAAMILILTYYQSLAAFSFGPAGFFLRLIFLCFSLFPVLLFAKLPENAIQRFSRAPEIAGSQKI
;
A
#
# COMPACT_ATOMS: atom_id res chain seq x y z
N PHE A 1 -7.38 -4.65 -16.78
CA PHE A 1 -8.06 -3.87 -15.71
C PHE A 1 -7.13 -2.83 -15.04
N TYR A 2 -5.96 -3.21 -14.52
CA TYR A 2 -5.00 -2.28 -13.87
C TYR A 2 -4.43 -1.19 -14.81
N LEU A 3 -3.99 -1.57 -16.03
CA LEU A 3 -3.50 -0.62 -17.05
C LEU A 3 -4.56 0.40 -17.49
N HIS A 4 -5.79 -0.05 -17.69
CA HIS A 4 -6.92 0.82 -18.06
C HIS A 4 -7.24 1.85 -16.97
N ARG A 5 -7.22 1.45 -15.68
CA ARG A 5 -7.41 2.38 -14.55
C ARG A 5 -6.22 3.32 -14.32
N GLY A 6 -4.99 2.86 -14.57
CA GLY A 6 -3.79 3.69 -14.45
C GLY A 6 -3.78 4.84 -15.44
N ILE A 7 -4.15 4.55 -16.69
CA ILE A 7 -4.10 5.52 -17.80
C ILE A 7 -5.37 6.40 -17.86
N MET A 8 -6.57 5.82 -17.71
CA MET A 8 -7.83 6.59 -17.84
C MET A 8 -8.30 7.30 -16.57
N VAL A 9 -7.95 6.79 -15.37
CA VAL A 9 -8.44 7.34 -14.08
C VAL A 9 -7.30 7.99 -13.28
N GLY A 10 -6.06 7.94 -13.78
CA GLY A 10 -4.91 8.56 -13.11
C GLY A 10 -4.58 7.95 -11.74
N ARG A 11 -4.98 6.69 -11.47
CA ARG A 11 -4.69 6.01 -10.19
C ARG A 11 -3.26 5.47 -10.19
N ARG A 12 -2.31 6.37 -9.91
CA ARG A 12 -0.84 6.16 -9.89
C ARG A 12 -0.38 5.00 -9.02
N THR A 13 -1.09 4.76 -7.92
CA THR A 13 -0.81 3.72 -6.93
C THR A 13 -0.87 2.31 -7.52
N ALA A 14 -1.80 2.07 -8.44
CA ALA A 14 -2.01 0.75 -9.04
C ALA A 14 -0.90 0.35 -10.03
N LEU A 15 -0.33 1.31 -10.77
CA LEU A 15 0.79 1.07 -11.67
C LEU A 15 2.08 0.86 -10.90
N ALA A 16 2.36 1.71 -9.91
CA ALA A 16 3.52 1.56 -9.03
C ALA A 16 3.49 0.19 -8.32
N GLU A 17 2.34 -0.20 -7.77
CA GLU A 17 2.16 -1.51 -7.14
C GLU A 17 2.49 -2.65 -8.11
N PHE A 18 1.97 -2.62 -9.33
CA PHE A 18 2.22 -3.65 -10.34
C PHE A 18 3.71 -3.77 -10.71
N PHE A 19 4.38 -2.65 -11.02
CA PHE A 19 5.79 -2.67 -11.41
C PHE A 19 6.70 -3.12 -10.27
N LEU A 20 6.42 -2.70 -9.04
CA LEU A 20 7.18 -3.13 -7.88
C LEU A 20 6.98 -4.62 -7.59
N MET A 21 5.76 -5.14 -7.70
CA MET A 21 5.49 -6.57 -7.56
C MET A 21 6.19 -7.40 -8.63
N ALA A 22 6.11 -6.98 -9.90
CA ALA A 22 6.77 -7.67 -11.01
C ALA A 22 8.30 -7.63 -10.87
N GLY A 23 8.87 -6.48 -10.51
CA GLY A 23 10.30 -6.31 -10.26
C GLY A 23 10.80 -7.19 -9.12
N LEU A 24 10.07 -7.24 -8.01
CA LEU A 24 10.44 -8.07 -6.86
C LEU A 24 10.31 -9.57 -7.17
N ALA A 25 9.28 -9.97 -7.90
CA ALA A 25 9.12 -11.35 -8.36
C ALA A 25 10.27 -11.78 -9.30
N ALA A 26 10.64 -10.90 -10.25
CA ALA A 26 11.78 -11.13 -11.14
C ALA A 26 13.10 -11.22 -10.36
N TYR A 27 13.31 -10.35 -9.37
CA TYR A 27 14.48 -10.41 -8.50
C TYR A 27 14.55 -11.73 -7.72
N LEU A 28 13.45 -12.19 -7.11
CA LEU A 28 13.43 -13.43 -6.34
C LEU A 28 13.68 -14.67 -7.23
N LYS A 29 13.15 -14.67 -8.46
CA LYS A 29 13.30 -15.79 -9.40
C LYS A 29 14.66 -15.82 -10.09
N TYR A 30 15.09 -14.70 -10.68
CA TYR A 30 16.26 -14.63 -11.54
C TYR A 30 17.51 -14.12 -10.82
N ARG A 31 17.38 -13.59 -9.59
CA ARG A 31 18.45 -12.87 -8.87
C ARG A 31 19.05 -11.72 -9.67
N TRP A 32 18.29 -11.22 -10.63
CA TRP A 32 18.72 -10.13 -11.49
C TRP A 32 18.61 -8.82 -10.73
N VAL A 33 19.75 -8.15 -10.56
CA VAL A 33 19.83 -6.83 -9.97
C VAL A 33 19.86 -5.82 -11.12
N PRO A 34 18.87 -4.92 -11.22
CA PRO A 34 18.88 -3.89 -12.27
C PRO A 34 20.14 -3.01 -12.13
N PRO A 35 20.73 -2.56 -13.25
CA PRO A 35 21.89 -1.68 -13.19
C PRO A 35 21.52 -0.37 -12.47
N ARG A 36 22.44 0.17 -11.65
CA ARG A 36 22.20 1.35 -10.80
C ARG A 36 21.69 2.56 -11.59
N ILE A 37 22.16 2.71 -12.83
CA ILE A 37 21.75 3.78 -13.75
C ILE A 37 20.25 3.67 -14.09
N LEU A 38 19.75 2.47 -14.35
CA LEU A 38 18.34 2.24 -14.65
C LEU A 38 17.46 2.56 -13.43
N VAL A 39 17.90 2.18 -12.23
CA VAL A 39 17.19 2.55 -10.99
C VAL A 39 17.15 4.07 -10.82
N PHE A 40 18.26 4.75 -11.07
CA PHE A 40 18.35 6.21 -10.99
C PHE A 40 17.39 6.89 -11.99
N ILE A 41 17.40 6.45 -13.25
CA ILE A 41 16.49 6.96 -14.29
C ILE A 41 15.03 6.74 -13.87
N ILE A 42 14.67 5.55 -13.38
CA ILE A 42 13.31 5.27 -12.91
C ILE A 42 12.93 6.18 -11.75
N LEU A 43 13.80 6.37 -10.77
CA LEU A 43 13.53 7.19 -9.59
C LEU A 43 13.33 8.66 -9.97
N VAL A 44 14.22 9.22 -10.81
CA VAL A 44 14.10 10.61 -11.29
C VAL A 44 12.85 10.77 -12.15
N SER A 45 12.60 9.86 -13.09
CA SER A 45 11.39 9.92 -13.93
C SER A 45 10.10 9.79 -13.11
N GLY A 46 10.08 8.92 -12.10
CA GLY A 46 8.97 8.77 -11.17
C GLY A 46 8.73 10.02 -10.33
N ALA A 47 9.79 10.65 -9.80
CA ALA A 47 9.68 11.90 -9.05
C ALA A 47 9.11 13.04 -9.92
N LEU A 48 9.60 13.21 -11.15
CA LEU A 48 9.07 14.21 -12.08
C LEU A 48 7.60 13.93 -12.43
N TRP A 49 7.25 12.67 -12.70
CA TRP A 49 5.90 12.26 -13.01
C TRP A 49 4.93 12.53 -11.84
N ILE A 50 5.35 12.29 -10.59
CA ILE A 50 4.51 12.47 -9.40
C ILE A 50 4.19 13.94 -9.13
N ASN A 51 5.11 14.85 -9.47
CA ASN A 51 4.91 16.29 -9.25
C ASN A 51 4.11 16.97 -10.37
N ALA A 52 4.25 16.51 -11.62
CA ALA A 52 3.68 17.17 -12.81
C ALA A 52 2.17 16.92 -13.06
N ILE A 53 1.50 16.25 -12.14
CA ILE A 53 0.26 15.53 -12.44
C ILE A 53 -0.92 16.07 -11.62
N GLY A 54 -0.66 17.03 -10.74
CA GLY A 54 -1.65 18.01 -10.29
C GLY A 54 -2.14 18.83 -11.47
N ASP A 55 -1.19 19.32 -12.29
CA ASP A 55 -1.47 20.06 -13.53
C ASP A 55 -2.16 19.20 -14.59
N TYR A 56 -1.72 17.95 -14.76
CA TYR A 56 -2.43 17.00 -15.62
C TYR A 56 -3.89 16.79 -15.18
N ARG A 57 -4.18 16.82 -13.87
CA ARG A 57 -5.54 16.61 -13.36
C ARG A 57 -6.39 17.88 -13.47
N SER A 58 -5.83 19.06 -13.27
CA SER A 58 -6.55 20.32 -13.44
C SER A 58 -6.93 20.55 -14.91
N GLU A 59 -6.04 20.22 -15.85
CA GLU A 59 -6.31 20.30 -17.28
C GLU A 59 -7.38 19.30 -17.75
N LEU A 60 -7.35 18.05 -17.26
CA LEU A 60 -8.38 17.04 -17.56
C LEU A 60 -9.76 17.36 -16.98
N THR A 61 -9.82 18.13 -15.88
CA THR A 61 -11.10 18.50 -15.25
C THR A 61 -11.72 19.74 -15.94
N GLN A 62 -10.90 20.57 -16.60
CA GLN A 62 -11.36 21.78 -17.29
C GLN A 62 -11.62 21.59 -18.79
N ASN A 63 -10.94 20.63 -19.45
CA ASN A 63 -11.09 20.41 -20.89
C ASN A 63 -11.71 19.03 -21.17
N GLU A 64 -12.97 18.99 -21.59
CA GLU A 64 -13.66 17.81 -22.15
C GLU A 64 -13.02 17.25 -23.44
N ARG A 65 -11.95 17.89 -23.95
CA ARG A 65 -11.20 17.46 -25.12
C ARG A 65 -9.89 16.80 -24.69
N LEU A 66 -9.82 15.48 -24.91
CA LEU A 66 -8.66 14.57 -24.74
C LEU A 66 -7.42 14.91 -25.61
N SER A 67 -7.22 16.17 -25.96
CA SER A 67 -6.22 16.62 -26.94
C SER A 67 -5.65 17.99 -26.58
N ALA A 68 -4.93 18.06 -25.45
CA ALA A 68 -3.89 19.06 -25.22
C ALA A 68 -2.62 18.31 -24.75
N PRO A 69 -1.42 18.72 -25.22
CA PRO A 69 -0.27 17.85 -25.24
C PRO A 69 0.32 17.71 -23.84
N ILE A 70 0.46 16.48 -23.35
CA ILE A 70 1.21 16.10 -22.14
C ILE A 70 2.62 16.76 -22.09
N LEU A 71 3.14 17.21 -23.23
CA LEU A 71 4.39 17.95 -23.41
C LEU A 71 4.38 19.42 -22.93
N SER A 72 3.23 20.05 -22.65
CA SER A 72 3.18 21.44 -22.16
C SER A 72 3.33 21.57 -20.65
N ILE A 73 3.38 20.45 -19.93
CA ILE A 73 3.54 20.46 -18.47
C ILE A 73 5.00 20.79 -18.14
N ASP A 74 5.23 21.82 -17.32
CA ASP A 74 6.56 22.15 -16.83
C ASP A 74 6.96 21.23 -15.68
N TYR A 75 7.54 20.08 -16.02
CA TYR A 75 8.03 19.09 -15.06
C TYR A 75 9.11 19.65 -14.12
N ILE A 76 9.96 20.55 -14.61
CA ILE A 76 11.09 21.09 -13.83
C ILE A 76 10.62 22.19 -12.90
N GLY A 77 9.76 23.10 -13.38
CA GLY A 77 9.12 24.14 -12.58
C GLY A 77 8.30 23.56 -11.43
N ASN A 78 7.49 22.54 -11.71
CA ASN A 78 6.71 21.84 -10.69
C ASN A 78 7.57 21.16 -9.63
N MET A 79 8.68 20.53 -10.04
CA MET A 79 9.62 19.95 -9.08
C MET A 79 10.26 21.03 -8.20
N LYS A 80 10.70 22.16 -8.78
CA LYS A 80 11.26 23.28 -8.01
C LYS A 80 10.26 23.87 -7.04
N GLN A 81 8.99 23.97 -7.45
CA GLN A 81 7.91 24.43 -6.58
C GLN A 81 7.64 23.44 -5.45
N ALA A 82 7.61 22.14 -5.72
CA ALA A 82 7.45 21.10 -4.69
C ALA A 82 8.60 21.07 -3.67
N PHE A 83 9.83 21.38 -4.10
CA PHE A 83 10.98 21.52 -3.19
C PHE A 83 10.90 22.81 -2.34
N THR A 84 10.38 23.89 -2.91
CA THR A 84 10.31 25.20 -2.22
C THR A 84 9.11 25.27 -1.28
N ASN A 85 7.97 24.77 -1.75
CA ASN A 85 6.72 24.64 -1.03
C ASN A 85 6.41 23.15 -0.95
N ALA A 86 6.78 22.52 0.16
CA ALA A 86 6.52 21.10 0.42
C ALA A 86 5.27 20.93 1.29
N PRO A 87 4.05 21.04 0.72
CA PRO A 87 2.83 21.12 1.51
C PRO A 87 2.58 19.87 2.35
N ASP A 88 2.94 18.67 1.86
CA ASP A 88 2.79 17.42 2.63
C ASP A 88 3.71 17.41 3.86
N ILE A 89 4.91 17.98 3.76
CA ILE A 89 5.83 18.11 4.91
C ILE A 89 5.29 19.16 5.87
N ASN A 90 4.82 20.31 5.38
CA ASN A 90 4.22 21.34 6.21
C ASN A 90 3.01 20.80 6.98
N ASN A 91 2.13 20.06 6.30
CA ASN A 91 1.00 19.37 6.94
C ASN A 91 1.46 18.47 8.08
N ALA A 92 2.55 17.71 7.87
CA ALA A 92 3.09 16.83 8.88
C ALA A 92 3.65 17.61 10.08
N VAL A 93 4.39 18.70 9.83
CA VAL A 93 4.96 19.56 10.87
C VAL A 93 3.87 20.20 11.72
N TYR A 94 2.84 20.79 11.08
CA TYR A 94 1.72 21.39 11.80
C TYR A 94 0.90 20.37 12.58
N ALA A 95 0.67 19.17 12.02
CA ALA A 95 0.01 18.08 12.74
C ALA A 95 0.82 17.62 13.96
N ILE A 96 2.15 17.53 13.82
CA ILE A 96 3.06 17.19 14.93
C ILE A 96 3.03 18.28 16.01
N ASP A 97 3.16 19.54 15.63
CA ASP A 97 3.14 20.69 16.55
C ASP A 97 1.80 20.78 17.30
N ALA A 98 0.68 20.57 16.64
CA ALA A 98 -0.63 20.56 17.29
C ALA A 98 -0.76 19.39 18.29
N VAL A 99 -0.34 18.19 17.92
CA VAL A 99 -0.33 17.03 18.84
C VAL A 99 0.63 17.26 20.01
N ASP A 100 1.79 17.87 19.78
CA ASP A 100 2.78 18.10 20.84
C ASP A 100 2.29 19.14 21.85
N ARG A 101 1.59 20.19 21.40
CA ARG A 101 1.00 21.22 22.26
C ARG A 101 -0.16 20.69 23.11
N ASP A 102 -1.08 19.96 22.48
CA ASP A 102 -2.31 19.52 23.15
C ASP A 102 -2.18 18.14 23.79
N PHE A 103 -1.08 17.45 23.53
CA PHE A 103 -0.82 16.06 23.91
C PHE A 103 -1.97 15.11 23.51
N SER A 104 -2.62 15.39 22.39
CA SER A 104 -3.83 14.72 21.89
C SER A 104 -3.49 13.43 21.12
N LEU A 105 -2.93 12.47 21.84
CA LEU A 105 -2.55 11.17 21.27
C LEU A 105 -3.77 10.27 21.05
N ASN A 106 -3.83 9.60 19.90
CA ASN A 106 -4.93 8.71 19.56
C ASN A 106 -4.70 7.24 19.98
N PHE A 107 -3.51 6.88 20.46
CA PHE A 107 -3.13 5.54 20.94
C PHE A 107 -3.52 4.36 20.02
N GLY A 108 -3.63 4.60 18.71
CA GLY A 108 -3.98 3.57 17.73
C GLY A 108 -5.48 3.47 17.42
N LEU A 109 -6.32 4.32 18.00
CA LEU A 109 -7.76 4.39 17.69
C LEU A 109 -8.02 4.62 16.20
N GLY A 110 -7.17 5.40 15.51
CA GLY A 110 -7.29 5.59 14.06
C GLY A 110 -7.11 4.29 13.26
N LEU A 111 -6.23 3.38 13.69
CA LEU A 111 -6.09 2.06 13.07
C LEU A 111 -7.32 1.19 13.36
N TYR A 112 -7.79 1.21 14.61
CA TYR A 112 -8.99 0.48 15.04
C TYR A 112 -10.24 0.89 14.25
N ASP A 113 -10.48 2.19 14.11
CA ASP A 113 -11.63 2.71 13.37
C ASP A 113 -11.55 2.35 11.88
N THR A 114 -10.34 2.34 11.33
CA THR A 114 -10.14 1.91 9.95
C THR A 114 -10.38 0.40 9.78
N ILE A 115 -10.03 -0.42 10.78
CA ILE A 115 -10.33 -1.85 10.79
C ILE A 115 -11.84 -2.07 10.80
N ILE A 116 -12.57 -1.42 11.71
CA ILE A 116 -14.04 -1.52 11.77
C ILE A 116 -14.66 -1.03 10.47
N PHE A 117 -14.21 0.13 9.98
CA PHE A 117 -14.73 0.71 8.75
C PHE A 117 -14.61 -0.25 7.57
N ARG A 118 -13.49 -0.96 7.42
CA ARG A 118 -13.23 -1.84 6.29
C ARG A 118 -13.80 -3.25 6.43
N TYR A 119 -13.70 -3.84 7.62
CA TYR A 119 -13.98 -5.26 7.81
C TYR A 119 -15.35 -5.54 8.41
N VAL A 120 -15.97 -4.57 9.07
CA VAL A 120 -17.31 -4.74 9.64
C VAL A 120 -18.37 -4.26 8.63
N PRO A 121 -19.19 -5.17 8.07
CA PRO A 121 -20.17 -4.82 7.06
C PRO A 121 -21.39 -4.15 7.70
N GLY A 122 -21.48 -2.82 7.59
CA GLY A 122 -22.63 -2.05 8.11
C GLY A 122 -23.97 -2.45 7.47
N GLN A 123 -23.95 -3.10 6.30
CA GLN A 123 -25.15 -3.63 5.65
C GLN A 123 -25.76 -4.83 6.40
N LEU A 124 -24.96 -5.61 7.13
CA LEU A 124 -25.45 -6.78 7.87
C LEU A 124 -25.82 -6.43 9.31
N ILE A 125 -25.03 -5.56 9.95
CA ILE A 125 -25.20 -5.23 11.38
C ILE A 125 -25.93 -3.90 11.63
N GLY A 126 -26.19 -3.10 10.60
CA GLY A 126 -26.75 -1.77 10.71
C GLY A 126 -25.69 -0.66 10.88
N TYR A 127 -26.06 0.55 10.44
CA TYR A 127 -25.18 1.72 10.48
C TYR A 127 -24.86 2.16 11.92
N ASP A 128 -25.88 2.23 12.78
CA ASP A 128 -25.72 2.73 14.15
C ASP A 128 -24.84 1.82 15.00
N VAL A 129 -24.97 0.50 14.84
CA VAL A 129 -24.11 -0.48 15.52
C VAL A 129 -22.67 -0.34 15.05
N LYS A 130 -22.44 -0.19 13.74
CA LYS A 130 -21.09 0.02 13.20
C LYS A 130 -20.47 1.32 13.72
N LYS A 131 -21.25 2.41 13.75
CA LYS A 131 -20.78 3.70 14.24
C LYS A 131 -20.49 3.66 15.75
N GLY A 132 -21.30 2.93 16.52
CA GLY A 132 -21.07 2.72 17.96
C GLY A 132 -19.83 1.87 18.28
N LEU A 133 -19.35 1.06 17.33
CA LEU A 133 -18.08 0.34 17.46
C LEU A 133 -16.87 1.24 17.21
N GLN A 134 -17.01 2.29 16.41
CA GLN A 134 -15.90 3.21 16.14
C GLN A 134 -15.67 4.12 17.34
N SER A 135 -14.41 4.48 17.56
CA SER A 135 -14.06 5.49 18.52
C SER A 135 -14.68 6.82 18.09
N GLN A 136 -15.36 7.49 19.00
CA GLN A 136 -15.88 8.85 18.78
C GLN A 136 -14.76 9.89 18.88
N PHE A 137 -13.52 9.47 18.64
CA PHE A 137 -12.34 10.30 18.76
C PHE A 137 -12.25 11.20 17.54
N GLU A 138 -12.73 12.43 17.69
CA GLU A 138 -12.51 13.50 16.74
C GLU A 138 -11.32 14.33 17.22
N LEU A 139 -10.37 14.56 16.31
CA LEU A 139 -9.29 15.49 16.57
C LEU A 139 -9.76 16.86 16.17
N ASP A 140 -10.18 17.62 17.18
CA ASP A 140 -10.42 19.04 17.03
C ASP A 140 -9.08 19.75 17.19
N TYR A 141 -8.38 19.93 16.08
CA TYR A 141 -7.19 20.75 16.09
C TYR A 141 -7.57 22.21 15.85
N ASP A 142 -7.19 23.11 16.76
CA ASP A 142 -7.17 24.55 16.47
C ASP A 142 -5.95 24.87 15.58
N LEU A 143 -6.00 24.35 14.34
CA LEU A 143 -4.99 24.62 13.35
C LEU A 143 -5.31 25.97 12.74
N SER A 144 -4.51 26.97 13.12
CA SER A 144 -4.31 28.20 12.33
C SER A 144 -3.79 27.93 10.91
N TYR A 145 -3.52 26.66 10.56
CA TYR A 145 -3.10 26.19 9.24
C TYR A 145 -4.22 25.41 8.53
N ASN A 146 -4.68 25.94 7.39
CA ASN A 146 -5.63 25.26 6.53
C ASN A 146 -4.92 24.21 5.66
N PHE A 147 -5.27 22.95 5.83
CA PHE A 147 -4.80 21.89 4.93
C PHE A 147 -5.23 22.19 3.50
N HIS A 148 -4.26 22.25 2.59
CA HIS A 148 -4.54 22.52 1.19
C HIS A 148 -5.24 21.30 0.56
N THR A 149 -6.31 21.52 -0.19
CA THR A 149 -7.04 20.43 -0.85
C THR A 149 -6.13 19.66 -1.81
N GLY A 150 -6.11 18.33 -1.70
CA GLY A 150 -5.26 17.47 -2.51
C GLY A 150 -3.87 17.19 -1.93
N THR A 151 -3.56 17.73 -0.75
CA THR A 151 -2.36 17.38 0.02
C THR A 151 -2.62 16.19 0.94
N THR A 152 -1.56 15.51 1.36
CA THR A 152 -1.63 14.26 2.12
C THR A 152 -1.10 14.48 3.53
N SER A 153 -1.78 13.92 4.53
CA SER A 153 -1.20 13.77 5.87
C SER A 153 -0.21 12.60 5.83
N THR A 154 1.05 12.88 6.16
CA THR A 154 2.13 11.90 6.00
C THR A 154 2.07 10.80 7.06
N GLY A 155 2.69 9.66 6.76
CA GLY A 155 2.82 8.59 7.74
C GLY A 155 3.63 8.98 8.97
N MET A 156 4.51 9.99 8.85
CA MET A 156 5.27 10.53 9.99
C MET A 156 4.35 11.27 10.95
N GLY A 157 3.49 12.16 10.44
CA GLY A 157 2.49 12.86 11.27
C GLY A 157 1.53 11.87 11.93
N TRP A 158 1.05 10.88 11.17
CA TRP A 158 0.19 9.82 11.71
C TRP A 158 0.86 9.03 12.83
N ALA A 159 2.12 8.62 12.64
CA ALA A 159 2.84 7.83 13.64
C ALA A 159 3.07 8.63 14.93
N PHE A 160 3.45 9.90 14.80
CA PHE A 160 3.63 10.81 15.92
C PHE A 160 2.33 11.03 16.69
N GLN A 161 1.22 11.25 15.98
CA GLN A 161 -0.10 11.36 16.59
C GLN A 161 -0.52 10.11 17.36
N THR A 162 -0.04 8.94 16.95
CA THR A 162 -0.46 7.67 17.55
C THR A 162 0.21 7.43 18.90
N PHE A 163 1.53 7.58 18.98
CA PHE A 163 2.30 7.27 20.19
C PHE A 163 3.46 8.25 20.44
N TRP A 164 3.33 9.49 20.01
CA TRP A 164 4.39 10.49 20.08
C TRP A 164 5.66 9.97 19.37
N TYR A 165 6.86 10.26 19.89
CA TYR A 165 8.11 9.73 19.35
C TYR A 165 8.17 8.18 19.30
N PHE A 166 7.39 7.47 20.13
CA PHE A 166 7.30 5.99 20.04
C PHE A 166 6.57 5.51 18.78
N GLY A 167 5.93 6.41 18.02
CA GLY A 167 5.37 6.11 16.71
C GLY A 167 6.39 5.49 15.74
N VAL A 168 7.68 5.79 15.90
CA VAL A 168 8.77 5.18 15.11
C VAL A 168 8.78 3.65 15.18
N LEU A 169 8.27 3.07 16.28
CA LEU A 169 8.19 1.62 16.46
C LEU A 169 7.34 0.95 15.38
N TRP A 170 6.33 1.62 14.84
CA TRP A 170 5.54 1.08 13.73
C TRP A 170 6.38 0.84 12.48
N PHE A 171 7.23 1.81 12.11
CA PHE A 171 8.14 1.65 10.97
C PHE A 171 9.21 0.60 11.24
N PHE A 172 9.72 0.53 12.48
CA PHE A 172 10.64 -0.51 12.89
C PHE A 172 10.02 -1.91 12.76
N ILE A 173 8.78 -2.10 13.22
CA ILE A 173 8.05 -3.37 13.10
C ILE A 173 7.87 -3.75 11.62
N ILE A 174 7.46 -2.81 10.78
CA ILE A 174 7.33 -3.04 9.33
C ILE A 174 8.67 -3.49 8.74
N GLY A 175 9.75 -2.76 9.03
CA GLY A 175 11.10 -3.11 8.55
C GLY A 175 11.57 -4.48 9.04
N LEU A 176 11.31 -4.82 10.30
CA LEU A 176 11.65 -6.11 10.89
C LEU A 176 10.89 -7.25 10.19
N LEU A 177 9.58 -7.12 10.00
CA LEU A 177 8.75 -8.11 9.30
C LEU A 177 9.22 -8.30 7.85
N MET A 178 9.42 -7.20 7.12
CA MET A 178 9.87 -7.22 5.73
C MET A 178 11.26 -7.88 5.60
N SER A 179 12.18 -7.58 6.51
CA SER A 179 13.51 -8.21 6.54
C SER A 179 13.43 -9.72 6.73
N ARG A 180 12.61 -10.20 7.68
CA ARG A 180 12.45 -11.64 7.90
C ARG A 180 11.82 -12.35 6.71
N TRP A 181 10.79 -11.77 6.09
CA TRP A 181 10.17 -12.34 4.90
C TRP A 181 11.09 -12.31 3.70
N PHE A 182 11.89 -11.26 3.52
CA PHE A 182 12.88 -11.17 2.45
C PHE A 182 13.96 -12.27 2.58
N LEU A 183 14.48 -12.49 3.79
CA LEU A 183 15.44 -13.56 4.05
C LEU A 183 14.84 -14.94 3.81
N ALA A 184 13.61 -15.19 4.29
CA ALA A 184 12.92 -16.46 4.08
C ALA A 184 12.58 -16.71 2.59
N ALA A 185 12.12 -15.69 1.87
CA ALA A 185 11.86 -15.75 0.43
C ALA A 185 13.15 -16.05 -0.34
N THR A 186 14.25 -15.41 0.05
CA THR A 186 15.58 -15.66 -0.53
C THR A 186 16.09 -17.08 -0.28
N ARG A 187 15.63 -17.77 0.77
CA ARG A 187 15.96 -19.17 1.03
C ARG A 187 15.00 -20.17 0.34
N GLY A 188 14.11 -19.69 -0.53
CA GLY A 188 13.15 -20.53 -1.27
C GLY A 188 11.77 -20.65 -0.61
N GLY A 189 11.50 -19.91 0.47
CA GLY A 189 10.19 -19.92 1.12
C GLY A 189 9.10 -19.27 0.26
N ILE A 190 8.26 -20.08 -0.39
CA ILE A 190 7.19 -19.60 -1.30
C ILE A 190 6.20 -18.70 -0.57
N VAL A 191 5.74 -19.09 0.62
CA VAL A 191 4.79 -18.30 1.41
C VAL A 191 5.37 -16.93 1.77
N ALA A 192 6.64 -16.89 2.18
CA ALA A 192 7.33 -15.65 2.49
C ALA A 192 7.49 -14.77 1.25
N ALA A 193 7.80 -15.36 0.08
CA ALA A 193 7.87 -14.64 -1.19
C ALA A 193 6.51 -14.03 -1.57
N MET A 194 5.41 -14.79 -1.41
CA MET A 194 4.06 -14.29 -1.67
C MET A 194 3.68 -13.12 -0.76
N ILE A 195 3.87 -13.26 0.57
CA ILE A 195 3.56 -12.19 1.53
C ILE A 195 4.41 -10.96 1.23
N LEU A 196 5.70 -11.14 0.96
CA LEU A 196 6.60 -10.04 0.65
C LEU A 196 6.14 -9.28 -0.60
N ILE A 197 5.87 -9.97 -1.72
CA ILE A 197 5.40 -9.34 -2.96
C ILE A 197 4.08 -8.60 -2.73
N LEU A 198 3.14 -9.21 -2.01
CA LEU A 198 1.80 -8.66 -1.80
C LEU A 198 1.74 -7.49 -0.79
N THR A 199 2.79 -7.30 0.01
CA THR A 199 2.87 -6.22 1.00
C THR A 199 3.94 -5.16 0.68
N TYR A 200 4.82 -5.41 -0.31
CA TYR A 200 5.95 -4.54 -0.61
C TYR A 200 5.56 -3.08 -0.88
N TYR A 201 4.58 -2.86 -1.77
CA TYR A 201 4.08 -1.51 -2.05
C TYR A 201 3.51 -0.84 -0.79
N GLN A 202 2.71 -1.56 0.01
CA GLN A 202 2.10 -1.01 1.22
C GLN A 202 3.16 -0.67 2.28
N SER A 203 4.28 -1.41 2.33
CA SER A 203 5.38 -1.11 3.23
C SER A 203 6.10 0.19 2.87
N LEU A 204 6.26 0.47 1.57
CA LEU A 204 6.82 1.74 1.08
C LEU A 204 5.82 2.88 1.29
N ALA A 205 4.56 2.64 0.97
CA ALA A 205 3.47 3.59 1.13
C ALA A 205 3.23 3.98 2.61
N ALA A 206 3.67 3.17 3.57
CA ALA A 206 3.53 3.46 4.99
C ALA A 206 4.19 4.79 5.40
N PHE A 207 5.30 5.18 4.75
CA PHE A 207 5.94 6.47 5.02
C PHE A 207 5.08 7.65 4.54
N SER A 208 4.41 7.50 3.40
CA SER A 208 3.61 8.57 2.79
C SER A 208 2.20 8.66 3.36
N PHE A 209 1.55 7.53 3.69
CA PHE A 209 0.13 7.49 4.05
C PHE A 209 -0.14 6.86 5.44
N GLY A 210 0.91 6.41 6.13
CA GLY A 210 0.80 5.81 7.44
C GLY A 210 0.88 4.27 7.44
N PRO A 211 1.40 3.67 8.53
CA PRO A 211 1.46 2.23 8.76
C PRO A 211 0.14 1.46 8.60
N ALA A 212 -1.01 2.11 8.80
CA ALA A 212 -2.32 1.45 8.83
C ALA A 212 -2.60 0.63 7.56
N GLY A 213 -2.25 1.15 6.37
CA GLY A 213 -2.44 0.45 5.10
C GLY A 213 -1.73 -0.90 5.03
N PHE A 214 -0.51 -0.97 5.57
CA PHE A 214 0.28 -2.20 5.66
C PHE A 214 -0.36 -3.24 6.59
N PHE A 215 -0.78 -2.85 7.79
CA PHE A 215 -1.41 -3.77 8.74
C PHE A 215 -2.78 -4.25 8.26
N LEU A 216 -3.57 -3.37 7.65
CA LEU A 216 -4.84 -3.77 7.03
C LEU A 216 -4.59 -4.78 5.92
N ARG A 217 -3.57 -4.58 5.08
CA ARG A 217 -3.19 -5.54 4.05
C ARG A 217 -2.79 -6.89 4.65
N LEU A 218 -2.05 -6.89 5.76
CA LEU A 218 -1.70 -8.13 6.46
C LEU A 218 -2.93 -8.85 7.00
N ILE A 219 -3.87 -8.14 7.63
CA ILE A 219 -5.13 -8.74 8.10
C ILE A 219 -5.85 -9.41 6.93
N PHE A 220 -5.98 -8.72 5.80
CA PHE A 220 -6.59 -9.29 4.59
C PHE A 220 -5.85 -10.54 4.10
N LEU A 221 -4.51 -10.51 4.08
CA LEU A 221 -3.70 -11.67 3.67
C LEU A 221 -3.84 -12.83 4.64
N CYS A 222 -3.92 -12.57 5.95
CA CYS A 222 -4.20 -13.61 6.93
C CYS A 222 -5.55 -14.26 6.62
N PHE A 223 -6.63 -13.49 6.44
CA PHE A 223 -7.95 -14.07 6.14
C PHE A 223 -8.02 -14.80 4.79
N SER A 224 -7.29 -14.34 3.77
CA SER A 224 -7.36 -14.92 2.42
C SER A 224 -6.36 -16.07 2.19
N LEU A 225 -5.11 -15.94 2.65
CA LEU A 225 -4.06 -16.95 2.45
C LEU A 225 -4.10 -18.04 3.52
N PHE A 226 -4.48 -17.75 4.76
CA PHE A 226 -4.44 -18.76 5.83
C PHE A 226 -5.31 -19.99 5.52
N PRO A 227 -6.57 -19.85 5.06
CA PRO A 227 -7.38 -21.02 4.70
C PRO A 227 -6.74 -21.85 3.58
N VAL A 228 -6.22 -21.17 2.55
CA VAL A 228 -5.56 -21.84 1.42
C VAL A 228 -4.33 -22.62 1.88
N LEU A 229 -3.53 -22.05 2.79
CA LEU A 229 -2.35 -22.72 3.34
C LEU A 229 -2.71 -23.90 4.25
N LEU A 230 -3.84 -23.85 4.95
CA LEU A 230 -4.36 -24.99 5.71
C LEU A 230 -4.78 -26.13 4.77
N PHE A 231 -5.50 -25.83 3.68
CA PHE A 231 -5.90 -26.84 2.68
C PHE A 231 -4.72 -27.38 1.86
N ALA A 232 -3.70 -26.57 1.60
CA ALA A 232 -2.51 -26.99 0.85
C ALA A 232 -1.61 -27.97 1.63
N LYS A 233 -1.77 -28.08 2.96
CA LYS A 233 -1.06 -29.06 3.80
C LYS A 233 -1.73 -30.45 3.82
N LEU A 234 -2.70 -30.72 2.94
CA LEU A 234 -3.31 -32.04 2.85
C LEU A 234 -2.27 -33.11 2.46
N PRO A 235 -2.31 -34.31 3.06
CA PRO A 235 -1.19 -35.24 3.10
C PRO A 235 -0.87 -35.84 1.72
N GLU A 236 0.40 -36.16 1.51
CA GLU A 236 0.98 -36.87 0.35
C GLU A 236 0.20 -38.15 -0.06
N ASN A 237 -0.53 -38.75 0.88
CA ASN A 237 -1.43 -39.89 0.68
C ASN A 237 -2.63 -39.61 -0.26
N ALA A 238 -3.05 -38.35 -0.40
CA ALA A 238 -4.13 -37.98 -1.34
C ALA A 238 -3.64 -38.03 -2.80
N ILE A 239 -2.39 -37.66 -3.07
CA ILE A 239 -1.80 -37.67 -4.40
C ILE A 239 -1.57 -39.12 -4.88
N GLN A 240 -1.15 -40.02 -3.98
CA GLN A 240 -1.01 -41.45 -4.29
C GLN A 240 -2.36 -42.13 -4.60
N ARG A 241 -3.47 -41.66 -4.01
CA ARG A 241 -4.81 -42.18 -4.32
C ARG A 241 -5.30 -41.75 -5.71
N PHE A 242 -4.93 -40.56 -6.19
CA PHE A 242 -5.24 -40.14 -7.56
C PHE A 242 -4.35 -40.83 -8.62
N SER A 243 -3.11 -41.19 -8.27
CA SER A 243 -2.21 -41.95 -9.15
C SER A 243 -2.54 -43.46 -9.23
N ARG A 244 -3.38 -43.98 -8.33
CA ARG A 244 -3.88 -45.36 -8.34
C ARG A 244 -5.36 -45.45 -8.76
N ALA A 245 -5.77 -44.62 -9.73
CA ALA A 245 -6.98 -44.95 -10.47
C ALA A 245 -6.74 -46.30 -11.18
N PRO A 246 -7.67 -47.27 -11.08
CA PRO A 246 -7.44 -48.61 -11.61
C PRO A 246 -7.26 -48.54 -13.13
N GLU A 247 -6.17 -49.14 -13.63
CA GLU A 247 -6.12 -49.60 -15.02
C GLU A 247 -7.41 -50.36 -15.29
N ILE A 248 -8.23 -49.82 -16.18
CA ILE A 248 -9.46 -50.47 -16.62
C ILE A 248 -9.01 -51.73 -17.36
N ALA A 249 -9.09 -52.85 -16.65
CA ALA A 249 -9.02 -54.18 -17.20
C ALA A 249 -10.06 -54.31 -18.31
N GLY A 250 -9.61 -54.55 -19.55
CA GLY A 250 -10.54 -54.78 -20.64
C GLY A 250 -9.96 -54.68 -22.04
N SER A 251 -9.05 -55.57 -22.40
CA SER A 251 -8.99 -56.03 -23.80
C SER A 251 -8.55 -57.48 -23.84
N GLN A 252 -9.52 -58.37 -23.63
CA GLN A 252 -9.43 -59.77 -24.01
C GLN A 252 -9.31 -59.88 -25.54
N LYS A 253 -8.39 -60.75 -25.97
CA LYS A 253 -8.46 -61.67 -27.12
C LYS A 253 -9.36 -61.24 -28.30
N ILE A 254 -8.74 -61.04 -29.48
CA ILE A 254 -8.91 -61.89 -30.67
C ILE A 254 -7.54 -62.04 -31.33
#